data_AF-A0AAW2XUV5-F1
#
_entry.id   AF-A0AAW2XUV5-F1
#
_cell.length_a   1.000
_cell.length_b   1.000
_cell.length_c   1.000
_cell.angle_alpha   90.00
_cell.angle_beta   90.00
_cell.angle_gamma   90.00
#
_symmetry.space_group_name_H-M   'P 1'
#
loop_
_entity.id
_entity.type
_entity.pdbx_description
1 polymer ?
#
loop_
_entity_poly.entity_id
_entity_poly.type
_entity_poly.pdbx_seq_one_letter_code
_entity_poly.pdbx_strand_id
1 'polypeptide(L)'
;MALTLFRGLKSSSFRLYPSVYVSRKHGVLYCSMKSAEGQTATQEKQQTQLKASPKKESAKFEEVLKNYEAVIGIETHVQLSTHTKAFCSCPYNYGAQPNTSICPICMGLPGALPVLNSKVIEYAVKVGLALNCKLSLSSKFDRKQYFYPDLPKGYQISQFDIPIASGGYLDVDLPLEFGGGHRKFGITRVHMEEDAGKLLHTGNGSFSQAIKLLSCHRISIRIFLNFLAYP
;
A
#
# COMPACT_ATOMS: atom_id res chain seq x y z
N MET A 1 -9.34 -44.92 -33.04
CA MET A 1 -10.80 -44.80 -33.10
C MET A 1 -11.19 -43.38 -32.74
N ALA A 2 -11.49 -42.59 -33.77
CA ALA A 2 -12.01 -41.24 -33.66
C ALA A 2 -13.50 -41.29 -33.28
N LEU A 3 -13.98 -40.30 -32.51
CA LEU A 3 -15.33 -39.75 -32.64
C LEU A 3 -15.49 -38.52 -31.73
N THR A 4 -15.15 -37.37 -32.31
CA THR A 4 -15.70 -36.06 -32.01
C THR A 4 -17.20 -36.05 -32.22
N LEU A 5 -17.98 -35.58 -31.23
CA LEU A 5 -19.38 -35.19 -31.41
C LEU A 5 -19.57 -33.74 -30.95
N PHE A 6 -19.48 -32.83 -31.92
CA PHE A 6 -20.03 -31.49 -31.85
C PHE A 6 -21.56 -31.55 -32.04
N ARG A 7 -22.31 -30.97 -31.10
CA ARG A 7 -23.69 -30.52 -31.24
C ARG A 7 -23.74 -29.19 -30.49
N GLY A 8 -24.16 -28.05 -30.98
CA GLY A 8 -25.04 -27.69 -32.09
C GLY A 8 -25.86 -26.50 -31.56
N LEU A 9 -25.38 -25.28 -31.82
CA LEU A 9 -26.05 -24.04 -31.44
C LEU A 9 -27.34 -23.88 -32.25
N LYS A 10 -28.49 -23.67 -31.58
CA LYS A 10 -29.70 -23.10 -32.19
C LYS A 10 -29.70 -21.59 -31.94
N SER A 11 -29.55 -20.82 -33.01
CA SER A 11 -29.84 -19.39 -33.03
C SER A 11 -31.30 -19.17 -33.41
N SER A 12 -31.98 -18.24 -32.73
CA SER A 12 -33.19 -17.61 -33.23
C SER A 12 -32.83 -16.22 -33.75
N SER A 13 -32.92 -16.06 -35.06
CA SER A 13 -33.02 -14.81 -35.82
C SER A 13 -34.23 -13.98 -35.31
N PHE A 14 -34.34 -12.65 -35.36
CA PHE A 14 -34.05 -11.70 -36.42
C PHE A 14 -34.24 -10.28 -35.82
N ARG A 15 -33.27 -9.37 -35.99
CA ARG A 15 -33.55 -7.96 -36.33
C ARG A 15 -32.32 -7.35 -37.01
N LEU A 16 -32.49 -7.24 -38.32
CA LEU A 16 -31.78 -6.46 -39.35
C LEU A 16 -31.64 -4.98 -38.95
N TYR A 17 -30.72 -4.11 -39.38
CA TYR A 17 -29.67 -3.95 -40.43
C TYR A 17 -28.97 -2.57 -40.10
N PRO A 18 -27.97 -2.00 -40.83
CA PRO A 18 -26.99 -2.57 -41.76
C PRO A 18 -25.52 -2.07 -41.60
N SER A 19 -24.64 -2.79 -42.32
CA SER A 19 -23.40 -2.39 -43.00
C SER A 19 -22.18 -1.91 -42.21
N VAL A 20 -21.22 -2.83 -42.02
CA VAL A 20 -19.79 -2.50 -42.07
C VAL A 20 -19.20 -3.30 -43.23
N TYR A 21 -18.79 -2.60 -44.28
CA TYR A 21 -17.98 -3.17 -45.35
C TYR A 21 -16.56 -3.42 -44.80
N VAL A 22 -16.16 -4.68 -44.69
CA VAL A 22 -14.78 -5.07 -44.43
C VAL A 22 -14.20 -5.61 -45.73
N SER A 23 -13.34 -4.82 -46.37
CA SER A 23 -12.49 -5.30 -47.47
C SER A 23 -11.10 -5.63 -46.91
N ARG A 24 -10.61 -6.82 -47.22
CA ARG A 24 -9.35 -7.39 -46.71
C ARG A 24 -8.25 -7.17 -47.74
N LYS A 25 -7.24 -6.35 -47.40
CA LYS A 25 -5.90 -6.45 -47.99
C LYS A 25 -4.85 -6.30 -46.88
N HIS A 26 -4.09 -7.38 -46.71
CA HIS A 26 -2.78 -7.52 -46.07
C HIS A 26 -2.38 -6.56 -44.93
N GLY A 27 -2.37 -7.12 -43.71
CA GLY A 27 -1.37 -6.83 -42.66
C GLY A 27 -1.54 -5.51 -41.91
N VAL A 28 -1.76 -5.62 -40.59
CA VAL A 28 -1.82 -4.56 -39.57
C VAL A 28 -3.24 -4.03 -39.27
N LEU A 29 -3.71 -4.34 -38.06
CA LEU A 29 -4.96 -3.85 -37.45
C LEU A 29 -4.63 -2.63 -36.58
N TYR A 30 -5.14 -1.46 -36.94
CA TYR A 30 -5.27 -0.31 -36.04
C TYR A 30 -6.75 -0.09 -35.72
N CYS A 31 -7.09 -0.04 -34.43
CA CYS A 31 -8.42 0.33 -33.95
C CYS A 31 -8.37 1.77 -33.44
N SER A 32 -9.10 2.67 -34.11
CA SER A 32 -9.29 4.06 -33.68
C SER A 32 -10.80 4.32 -33.59
N MET A 33 -11.28 4.68 -32.40
CA MET A 33 -12.66 5.08 -32.17
C MET A 33 -12.81 6.59 -32.40
N LYS A 34 -13.69 6.98 -33.33
CA LYS A 34 -14.13 8.36 -33.53
C LYS A 34 -15.26 8.68 -32.54
N SER A 35 -15.07 9.73 -31.74
CA SER A 35 -16.16 10.39 -31.00
C SER A 35 -16.92 11.31 -31.95
N ALA A 36 -18.25 11.35 -31.83
CA ALA A 36 -19.12 12.26 -32.58
C ALA A 36 -19.01 13.70 -32.05
N GLU A 37 -19.03 14.66 -32.97
CA GLU A 37 -18.83 16.10 -32.75
C GLU A 37 -20.14 16.82 -32.36
N GLY A 38 -20.02 17.85 -31.52
CA GLY A 38 -21.00 18.93 -31.36
C GLY A 38 -20.23 20.26 -31.41
N GLN A 39 -20.64 21.17 -32.30
CA GLN A 39 -19.83 22.25 -32.87
C GLN A 39 -19.65 23.50 -31.99
N THR A 40 -18.38 23.94 -31.93
CA THR A 40 -17.80 25.28 -32.14
C THR A 40 -18.58 26.57 -31.81
N ALA A 41 -17.98 27.40 -30.96
CA ALA A 41 -17.84 28.84 -31.19
C ALA A 41 -16.43 29.29 -30.79
N THR A 42 -15.62 29.63 -31.79
CA THR A 42 -14.24 30.14 -31.66
C THR A 42 -14.27 31.63 -31.37
N GLN A 43 -13.58 32.08 -30.32
CA GLN A 43 -13.03 33.42 -30.25
C GLN A 43 -11.52 33.31 -30.10
N GLU A 44 -10.80 33.68 -31.16
CA GLU A 44 -9.38 33.96 -31.10
C GLU A 44 -9.15 35.31 -30.43
N LYS A 45 -8.39 35.36 -29.34
CA LYS A 45 -7.46 36.48 -29.12
C LYS A 45 -6.32 36.12 -28.18
N GLN A 46 -5.13 36.21 -28.78
CA GLN A 46 -3.82 36.51 -28.19
C GLN A 46 -3.17 35.45 -27.28
N GLN A 47 -2.34 34.64 -27.92
CA GLN A 47 -1.12 34.08 -27.31
C GLN A 47 -0.36 35.19 -26.59
N THR A 48 -0.48 35.20 -25.27
CA THR A 48 0.46 35.94 -24.44
C THR A 48 1.75 35.14 -24.49
N GLN A 49 2.79 35.71 -25.09
CA GLN A 49 4.10 35.11 -25.15
C GLN A 49 4.55 34.72 -23.75
N LEU A 50 4.78 33.42 -23.53
CA LEU A 50 5.50 32.93 -22.36
C LEU A 50 6.92 33.48 -22.42
N LYS A 51 7.13 34.63 -21.77
CA LYS A 51 8.45 35.18 -21.50
C LYS A 51 9.22 34.13 -20.70
N ALA A 52 10.28 33.62 -21.32
CA ALA A 52 11.30 32.85 -20.62
C ALA A 52 11.89 33.71 -19.49
N SER A 53 11.77 33.25 -18.25
CA SER A 53 12.72 33.59 -17.19
C SER A 53 12.76 32.49 -16.12
N PRO A 54 13.63 31.47 -16.26
CA PRO A 54 13.76 30.40 -15.27
C PRO A 54 15.14 30.34 -14.60
N LYS A 55 15.93 31.43 -14.60
CA LYS A 55 17.32 31.39 -14.10
C LYS A 55 17.53 31.89 -12.66
N LYS A 56 16.60 32.67 -12.10
CA LYS A 56 16.81 33.35 -10.80
C LYS A 56 16.31 32.53 -9.59
N GLU A 57 15.27 31.72 -9.78
CA GLU A 57 14.76 30.81 -8.73
C GLU A 57 15.62 29.55 -8.58
N SER A 58 16.17 29.01 -9.67
CA SER A 58 17.05 27.84 -9.64
C SER A 58 18.36 28.12 -8.90
N ALA A 59 18.96 29.30 -9.12
CA ALA A 59 20.19 29.70 -8.42
C ALA A 59 20.01 29.80 -6.90
N LYS A 60 18.84 30.26 -6.44
CA LYS A 60 18.51 30.34 -5.01
C LYS A 60 18.26 28.96 -4.39
N PHE A 61 17.64 28.04 -5.14
CA PHE A 61 17.43 26.66 -4.69
C PHE A 61 18.75 25.88 -4.59
N GLU A 62 19.64 26.05 -5.59
CA GLU A 62 20.99 25.49 -5.59
C GLU A 62 21.85 26.01 -4.42
N GLU A 63 21.71 27.28 -4.05
CA GLU A 63 22.39 27.85 -2.88
C GLU A 63 21.86 27.28 -1.55
N VAL A 64 20.56 26.97 -1.47
CA VAL A 64 19.98 26.28 -0.31
C VAL A 64 20.45 24.83 -0.24
N LEU A 65 20.48 24.09 -1.36
CA LEU A 65 20.98 22.70 -1.36
C LEU A 65 22.45 22.58 -0.97
N LYS A 66 23.27 23.60 -1.24
CA LYS A 66 24.69 23.60 -0.85
C LYS A 66 24.92 23.79 0.65
N ASN A 67 23.99 24.42 1.36
CA ASN A 67 24.14 24.78 2.77
C ASN A 67 23.33 23.89 3.73
N TYR A 68 22.50 22.99 3.21
CA TYR A 68 21.60 22.14 3.99
C TYR A 68 21.71 20.68 3.56
N GLU A 69 21.64 19.78 4.54
CA GLU A 69 21.63 18.34 4.31
C GLU A 69 20.27 17.73 4.69
N ALA A 70 19.77 16.82 3.85
CA ALA A 70 18.54 16.10 4.11
C ALA A 70 18.80 14.82 4.92
N VAL A 71 18.22 14.74 6.12
CA VAL A 71 18.21 13.53 6.95
C VAL A 71 16.79 12.96 6.98
N ILE A 72 16.61 11.71 6.50
CA ILE A 72 15.28 11.13 6.28
C ILE A 72 15.11 9.88 7.15
N GLY A 73 14.06 9.86 7.97
CA GLY A 73 13.61 8.64 8.67
C GLY A 73 12.41 8.04 7.97
N ILE A 74 12.39 6.71 7.79
CA ILE A 74 11.25 5.98 7.23
C ILE A 74 10.68 5.04 8.28
N GLU A 75 9.37 5.10 8.49
CA GLU A 75 8.63 4.09 9.24
C GLU A 75 7.75 3.33 8.26
N THR A 76 7.96 2.02 8.16
CA THR A 76 7.23 1.16 7.22
C THR A 76 6.42 0.14 8.00
N HIS A 77 5.15 0.03 7.67
CA HIS A 77 4.25 -0.96 8.23
C HIS A 77 3.95 -2.02 7.17
N VAL A 78 4.37 -3.25 7.43
CA VAL A 78 4.28 -4.38 6.50
C VAL A 78 3.21 -5.34 6.98
N GLN A 79 2.22 -5.61 6.14
CA GLN A 79 1.20 -6.58 6.46
C GLN A 79 1.70 -8.02 6.31
N LEU A 80 1.44 -8.85 7.32
CA LEU A 80 1.82 -10.25 7.31
C LEU A 80 0.79 -11.14 6.61
N SER A 81 1.28 -12.04 5.75
CA SER A 81 0.45 -13.04 5.04
C SER A 81 0.11 -14.23 5.94
N THR A 82 -0.75 -14.01 6.93
CA THR A 82 -1.24 -15.04 7.87
C THR A 82 -2.71 -15.38 7.61
N HIS A 83 -3.12 -16.61 7.94
CA HIS A 83 -4.51 -17.04 7.76
C HIS A 83 -5.47 -16.43 8.79
N THR A 84 -5.02 -16.21 10.03
CA THR A 84 -5.84 -15.75 11.15
C THR A 84 -5.26 -14.50 11.79
N LYS A 85 -6.11 -13.66 12.40
CA LYS A 85 -5.79 -12.40 13.08
C LYS A 85 -4.73 -12.52 14.20
N ALA A 86 -4.15 -11.39 14.61
CA ALA A 86 -2.96 -11.36 15.46
C ALA A 86 -3.24 -11.94 16.84
N PHE A 87 -4.43 -11.62 17.35
CA PHE A 87 -4.82 -11.87 18.73
C PHE A 87 -6.11 -12.69 18.85
N CYS A 88 -6.63 -13.25 17.75
CA CYS A 88 -7.82 -14.09 17.73
C CYS A 88 -7.84 -15.05 16.53
N SER A 89 -8.79 -15.98 16.52
CA SER A 89 -8.95 -17.01 15.49
C SER A 89 -9.73 -16.56 14.24
N CYS A 90 -10.15 -15.29 14.14
CA CYS A 90 -10.82 -14.81 12.95
C CYS A 90 -9.91 -14.94 11.72
N PRO A 91 -10.43 -15.35 10.56
CA PRO A 91 -9.65 -15.37 9.34
C PRO A 91 -9.34 -13.94 8.87
N TYR A 92 -8.23 -13.80 8.15
CA TYR A 92 -7.92 -12.60 7.37
C TYR A 92 -8.14 -12.88 5.88
N ASN A 93 -9.07 -12.14 5.27
CA ASN A 93 -9.36 -12.22 3.83
C ASN A 93 -9.46 -10.81 3.25
N TYR A 94 -8.56 -10.47 2.32
CA TYR A 94 -8.64 -9.19 1.62
C TYR A 94 -9.94 -9.08 0.82
N GLY A 95 -10.54 -7.90 0.81
CA GLY A 95 -11.77 -7.65 0.04
C GLY A 95 -13.06 -8.25 0.63
N ALA A 96 -13.00 -8.95 1.76
CA ALA A 96 -14.19 -9.49 2.42
C ALA A 96 -15.24 -8.40 2.71
N GLN A 97 -16.51 -8.80 2.80
CA GLN A 97 -17.60 -7.90 3.15
C GLN A 97 -17.36 -7.27 4.54
N PRO A 98 -17.75 -5.99 4.74
CA PRO A 98 -17.55 -5.31 6.02
C PRO A 98 -18.06 -6.12 7.21
N ASN A 99 -17.27 -6.20 8.27
CA ASN A 99 -17.66 -6.76 9.57
C ASN A 99 -18.16 -8.23 9.51
N THR A 100 -17.73 -9.00 8.51
CA THR A 100 -18.05 -10.44 8.38
C THR A 100 -17.06 -11.37 9.07
N SER A 101 -15.81 -10.94 9.22
CA SER A 101 -14.73 -11.71 9.85
C SER A 101 -14.34 -11.08 11.18
N ILE A 102 -15.28 -11.00 12.13
CA ILE A 102 -15.10 -10.37 13.44
C ILE A 102 -15.47 -11.31 14.59
N CYS A 103 -14.97 -11.02 15.79
CA CYS A 103 -15.28 -11.73 17.03
C CYS A 103 -15.17 -10.77 18.23
N PRO A 104 -15.62 -11.17 19.44
CA PRO A 104 -15.53 -10.32 20.63
C PRO A 104 -14.13 -9.76 20.93
N ILE A 105 -13.07 -10.51 20.62
CA ILE A 105 -11.67 -10.08 20.86
C ILE A 105 -11.29 -8.92 19.94
N CYS A 106 -11.43 -9.07 18.62
CA CYS A 106 -11.04 -8.00 17.69
C CYS A 106 -12.00 -6.81 17.73
N MET A 107 -13.23 -7.02 18.21
CA MET A 107 -14.21 -5.97 18.50
C MET A 107 -14.00 -5.29 19.85
N GLY A 108 -13.04 -5.74 20.67
CA GLY A 108 -12.78 -5.14 21.98
C GLY A 108 -13.95 -5.21 22.95
N LEU A 109 -14.80 -6.24 22.85
CA LEU A 109 -15.95 -6.38 23.75
C LEU A 109 -15.51 -6.67 25.19
N PRO A 110 -16.30 -6.24 26.20
CA PRO A 110 -15.99 -6.50 27.60
C PRO A 110 -15.74 -7.98 27.89
N GLY A 111 -14.67 -8.26 28.64
CA GLY A 111 -14.28 -9.63 29.02
C GLY A 111 -13.48 -10.41 27.96
N ALA A 112 -13.25 -9.86 26.77
CA ALA A 112 -12.45 -10.53 25.75
C ALA A 112 -10.94 -10.41 26.01
N LEU A 113 -10.20 -11.51 25.86
CA LEU A 113 -8.75 -11.56 26.07
C LEU A 113 -8.01 -11.94 24.77
N PRO A 114 -6.89 -11.26 24.45
CA PRO A 114 -6.12 -11.54 23.24
C PRO A 114 -5.28 -12.82 23.37
N VAL A 115 -5.21 -13.61 22.30
CA VAL A 115 -4.35 -14.79 22.18
C VAL A 115 -3.46 -14.65 20.95
N LEU A 116 -2.15 -14.55 21.16
CA LEU A 116 -1.19 -14.30 20.09
C LEU A 116 -1.09 -15.47 19.10
N ASN A 117 -1.14 -15.14 17.81
CA ASN A 117 -0.91 -16.08 16.71
C ASN A 117 0.59 -16.39 16.55
N SER A 118 0.96 -17.67 16.66
CA SER A 118 2.36 -18.12 16.55
C SER A 118 3.02 -17.80 15.21
N LYS A 119 2.26 -17.75 14.11
CA LYS A 119 2.80 -17.40 12.79
C LYS A 119 3.24 -15.94 12.69
N VAL A 120 2.66 -15.06 13.51
CA VAL A 120 3.09 -13.65 13.58
C VAL A 120 4.51 -13.57 14.13
N ILE A 121 4.82 -14.35 15.17
CA ILE A 121 6.16 -14.44 15.75
C ILE A 121 7.14 -15.01 14.74
N GLU A 122 6.78 -16.12 14.08
CA GLU A 122 7.65 -16.78 13.09
C GLU A 122 8.05 -15.81 11.97
N TYR A 123 7.09 -15.06 11.43
CA TYR A 123 7.37 -14.08 10.38
C TYR A 123 8.16 -12.87 10.89
N ALA A 124 7.89 -12.39 12.11
CA ALA A 124 8.65 -11.29 12.69
C ALA A 124 10.12 -11.67 12.92
N VAL A 125 10.39 -12.89 13.36
CA VAL A 125 11.74 -13.45 13.46
C VAL A 125 12.41 -13.55 12.09
N LYS A 126 11.70 -14.06 11.07
CA LYS A 126 12.22 -14.13 9.70
C LYS A 126 12.58 -12.75 9.15
N VAL A 127 11.72 -11.76 9.35
CA VAL A 127 11.99 -10.37 8.94
C VAL A 127 13.19 -9.80 9.70
N GLY A 128 13.26 -10.01 11.01
CA GLY A 128 14.40 -9.58 11.82
C GLY A 128 15.72 -10.15 11.31
N LEU A 129 15.77 -11.45 11.02
CA LEU A 129 16.95 -12.12 10.46
C LEU A 129 17.29 -11.62 9.05
N ALA A 130 16.27 -11.46 8.18
CA ALA A 130 16.47 -10.96 6.82
C ALA A 130 17.01 -9.52 6.78
N LEU A 131 16.70 -8.72 7.80
CA LEU A 131 17.20 -7.36 7.99
C LEU A 131 18.48 -7.29 8.82
N ASN A 132 19.15 -8.43 9.03
CA ASN A 132 20.39 -8.54 9.81
C ASN A 132 20.28 -7.97 11.24
N CYS A 133 19.08 -7.96 11.83
CA CYS A 133 18.85 -7.45 13.18
C CYS A 133 19.29 -8.47 14.24
N LYS A 134 19.68 -7.97 15.40
CA LYS A 134 19.80 -8.79 16.61
C LYS A 134 18.41 -9.12 17.15
N LEU A 135 18.08 -10.41 17.20
CA LEU A 135 16.84 -10.89 17.80
C LEU A 135 16.88 -10.79 19.33
N SER A 136 15.74 -10.46 19.93
CA SER A 136 15.55 -10.53 21.37
C SER A 136 14.97 -11.88 21.78
N LEU A 137 15.59 -12.54 22.77
CA LEU A 137 15.08 -13.82 23.31
C LEU A 137 13.82 -13.63 24.16
N SER A 138 13.58 -12.41 24.64
CA SER A 138 12.36 -12.02 25.32
C SER A 138 11.82 -10.76 24.67
N SER A 139 10.50 -10.68 24.47
CA SER A 139 9.86 -9.47 23.96
C SER A 139 8.55 -9.25 24.70
N LYS A 140 8.10 -8.00 24.75
CA LYS A 140 6.93 -7.59 25.54
C LYS A 140 5.93 -6.88 24.63
N PHE A 141 4.65 -7.19 24.80
CA PHE A 141 3.57 -6.41 24.21
C PHE A 141 3.09 -5.34 25.19
N ASP A 142 2.88 -4.14 24.65
CA ASP A 142 2.45 -2.93 25.32
C ASP A 142 1.13 -2.44 24.72
N ARG A 143 0.42 -1.59 25.46
CA ARG A 143 -0.83 -0.96 25.00
C ARG A 143 -0.57 0.49 24.65
N LYS A 144 -0.57 0.80 23.35
CA LYS A 144 -0.51 2.16 22.83
C LYS A 144 -1.94 2.75 22.84
N GLN A 145 -2.24 3.59 23.82
CA GLN A 145 -3.58 4.13 24.05
C GLN A 145 -3.84 5.34 23.16
N TYR A 146 -4.94 5.32 22.41
CA TYR A 146 -5.49 6.47 21.68
C TYR A 146 -6.93 6.19 21.28
N PHE A 147 -7.73 7.25 21.18
CA PHE A 147 -9.15 7.13 20.83
C PHE A 147 -9.35 7.45 19.35
N TYR A 148 -9.77 6.44 18.59
CA TYR A 148 -10.17 6.62 17.21
C TYR A 148 -11.25 5.59 16.82
N PRO A 149 -12.23 5.91 15.95
CA PRO A 149 -13.38 5.03 15.71
C PRO A 149 -13.04 3.66 15.10
N ASP A 150 -11.90 3.52 14.41
CA ASP A 150 -11.44 2.25 13.85
C ASP A 150 -10.70 1.35 14.85
N LEU A 151 -10.49 1.81 16.08
CA LEU A 151 -9.76 1.13 17.14
C LEU A 151 -10.69 0.81 18.31
N PRO A 152 -11.46 -0.29 18.24
CA PRO A 152 -12.57 -0.54 19.17
C PRO A 152 -12.12 -0.75 20.63
N LYS A 153 -10.85 -1.12 20.86
CA LYS A 153 -10.31 -1.34 22.20
C LYS A 153 -9.90 -0.04 22.93
N GLY A 154 -9.80 1.09 22.22
CA GLY A 154 -9.20 2.32 22.76
C GLY A 154 -7.68 2.23 22.98
N TYR A 155 -7.06 1.13 22.56
CA TYR A 155 -5.60 0.95 22.50
C TYR A 155 -5.22 -0.05 21.41
N GLN A 156 -4.03 0.14 20.87
CA GLN A 156 -3.38 -0.78 19.93
C GLN A 156 -2.37 -1.63 20.72
N ILE A 157 -2.44 -2.94 20.57
CA ILE A 157 -1.42 -3.86 21.07
C ILE A 157 -0.20 -3.79 20.15
N SER A 158 0.92 -3.30 20.66
CA SER A 158 2.20 -3.18 19.94
C SER A 158 3.36 -3.57 20.85
N GLN A 159 4.62 -3.36 20.46
CA GLN A 159 5.77 -3.49 21.37
C GLN A 159 6.49 -2.16 21.44
N PHE A 160 6.66 -1.62 22.64
CA PHE A 160 7.38 -0.37 22.87
C PHE A 160 8.73 -0.65 23.53
N ASP A 161 8.72 -1.22 24.74
CA ASP A 161 9.92 -1.36 25.58
C ASP A 161 10.92 -2.36 24.99
N ILE A 162 10.45 -3.58 24.70
CA ILE A 162 11.29 -4.70 24.28
C ILE A 162 10.78 -5.26 22.94
N PRO A 163 11.27 -4.73 21.80
CA PRO A 163 10.91 -5.23 20.48
C PRO A 163 11.46 -6.64 20.23
N ILE A 164 10.89 -7.34 19.25
CA ILE A 164 11.37 -8.67 18.84
C ILE A 164 12.75 -8.64 18.19
N ALA A 165 13.12 -7.55 17.51
CA ALA A 165 14.47 -7.39 16.96
C ALA A 165 14.90 -5.91 16.91
N SER A 166 16.20 -5.67 17.00
CA SER A 166 16.79 -4.32 17.00
C SER A 166 18.18 -4.30 16.37
N GLY A 167 18.60 -3.15 15.85
CA GLY A 167 19.96 -2.93 15.36
C GLY A 167 20.34 -3.84 14.20
N GLY A 168 19.75 -3.58 13.03
CA GLY A 168 20.06 -4.26 11.77
C GLY A 168 20.42 -3.28 10.66
N TYR A 169 20.46 -3.77 9.43
CA TYR A 169 20.74 -2.94 8.26
C TYR A 169 20.19 -3.56 6.97
N LEU A 170 19.98 -2.70 5.98
CA LEU A 170 19.58 -3.06 4.62
C LEU A 170 20.59 -2.46 3.63
N ASP A 171 21.20 -3.30 2.81
CA ASP A 171 22.05 -2.87 1.71
C ASP A 171 21.19 -2.65 0.46
N VAL A 172 21.37 -1.51 -0.22
CA VAL A 172 20.57 -1.09 -1.37
C VAL A 172 21.46 -0.53 -2.47
N ASP A 173 21.18 -0.95 -3.69
CA ASP A 173 21.84 -0.47 -4.90
C ASP A 173 21.09 0.77 -5.42
N LEU A 174 21.81 1.89 -5.52
CA LEU A 174 21.25 3.14 -6.01
C LEU A 174 21.22 3.14 -7.55
N PRO A 175 20.12 3.62 -8.17
CA PRO A 175 20.08 3.78 -9.62
C PRO A 175 21.16 4.75 -10.12
N LEU A 176 21.71 4.46 -11.31
CA LEU A 176 22.76 5.29 -11.94
C LEU A 176 22.31 6.73 -12.18
N GLU A 177 21.02 6.95 -12.45
CA GLU A 177 20.41 8.27 -12.65
C GLU A 177 20.56 9.19 -11.42
N PHE A 178 20.73 8.61 -10.22
CA PHE A 178 20.91 9.32 -8.96
C PHE A 178 22.36 9.25 -8.42
N GLY A 179 23.33 8.95 -9.28
CA GLY A 179 24.75 8.87 -8.92
C GLY A 179 25.29 7.46 -8.68
N GLY A 180 24.41 6.44 -8.69
CA GLY A 180 24.81 5.04 -8.54
C GLY A 180 25.45 4.69 -7.19
N GLY A 181 25.85 3.42 -7.05
CA GLY A 181 26.60 2.91 -5.90
C GLY A 181 25.79 2.07 -4.92
N HIS A 182 26.48 1.51 -3.94
CA HIS A 182 25.89 0.67 -2.90
C HIS A 182 25.83 1.46 -1.59
N ARG A 183 24.68 1.46 -0.92
CA ARG A 183 24.52 2.11 0.39
C ARG A 183 23.89 1.18 1.40
N LYS A 184 24.35 1.32 2.64
CA LYS A 184 23.81 0.64 3.80
C LYS A 184 22.91 1.57 4.58
N PHE A 185 21.69 1.12 4.86
CA PHE A 185 20.71 1.85 5.65
C PHE A 185 20.44 1.14 6.98
N GLY A 186 20.44 1.89 8.07
CA GLY A 186 20.27 1.34 9.42
C GLY A 186 18.82 0.98 9.71
N ILE A 187 18.62 -0.17 10.36
CA ILE A 187 17.33 -0.58 10.93
C ILE A 187 17.40 -0.41 12.44
N THR A 188 16.61 0.49 13.00
CA THR A 188 16.62 0.74 14.44
C THR A 188 15.92 -0.40 15.18
N ARG A 189 14.72 -0.77 14.74
CA ARG A 189 13.89 -1.79 15.37
C ARG A 189 12.88 -2.41 14.40
N VAL A 190 12.52 -3.64 14.72
CA VAL A 190 11.40 -4.39 14.14
C VAL A 190 10.51 -4.79 15.31
N HIS A 191 9.23 -4.42 15.25
CA HIS A 191 8.26 -4.80 16.28
C HIS A 191 6.93 -5.25 15.69
N MET A 192 6.21 -6.07 16.45
CA MET A 192 4.89 -6.57 16.08
C MET A 192 3.81 -5.61 16.57
N GLU A 193 2.77 -5.40 15.76
CA GLU A 193 1.59 -4.65 16.14
C GLU A 193 0.31 -5.17 15.48
N GLU A 194 -0.83 -4.94 16.10
CA GLU A 194 -2.13 -5.14 15.43
C GLU A 194 -2.47 -3.95 14.54
N ASP A 195 -3.18 -4.19 13.43
CA ASP A 195 -3.73 -3.10 12.62
C ASP A 195 -5.05 -2.59 13.19
N ALA A 196 -5.33 -1.31 12.93
CA ALA A 196 -6.63 -0.72 13.13
C ALA A 196 -7.58 -1.08 11.97
N GLY A 197 -8.88 -0.82 12.16
CA GLY A 197 -9.85 -0.92 11.08
C GLY A 197 -9.63 0.10 9.97
N LYS A 198 -10.47 0.03 8.93
CA LYS A 198 -10.53 1.02 7.85
C LYS A 198 -11.79 1.86 8.00
N LEU A 199 -11.63 3.18 8.03
CA LEU A 199 -12.74 4.12 7.92
C LEU A 199 -13.04 4.42 6.45
N LEU A 200 -14.32 4.37 6.09
CA LEU A 200 -14.82 4.84 4.80
C LEU A 200 -15.65 6.10 5.02
N HIS A 201 -15.29 7.15 4.28
CA HIS A 201 -15.98 8.44 4.27
C HIS A 201 -16.74 8.54 2.94
N THR A 202 -18.03 8.86 2.97
CA THR A 202 -18.89 9.00 1.79
C THR A 202 -19.43 10.42 1.67
N GLY A 203 -19.23 11.05 0.50
CA GLY A 203 -19.95 12.22 -0.05
C GLY A 203 -20.04 13.51 0.79
N ASN A 204 -19.42 14.59 0.29
CA ASN A 204 -19.63 16.02 0.62
C ASN A 204 -19.68 16.48 2.09
N GLY A 205 -19.40 15.63 3.07
CA GLY A 205 -19.36 16.00 4.49
C GLY A 205 -18.18 15.37 5.24
N SER A 206 -17.73 16.06 6.28
CA SER A 206 -16.59 15.69 7.14
C SER A 206 -16.84 14.49 8.08
N PHE A 207 -17.76 13.57 7.75
CA PHE A 207 -18.19 12.49 8.66
C PHE A 207 -17.93 11.09 8.08
N SER A 208 -17.40 10.18 8.92
CA SER A 208 -17.23 8.76 8.60
C SER A 208 -18.57 8.03 8.77
N GLN A 209 -19.07 7.37 7.73
CA GLN A 209 -20.37 6.67 7.78
C GLN A 209 -20.22 5.14 7.92
N ALA A 210 -19.08 4.57 7.55
CA ALA A 210 -18.87 3.12 7.66
C ALA A 210 -17.47 2.81 8.23
N ILE A 211 -17.47 2.17 9.40
CA ILE A 211 -16.29 1.53 9.96
C ILE A 211 -16.22 0.12 9.38
N LYS A 212 -15.27 -0.10 8.47
CA LYS A 212 -14.93 -1.44 8.00
C LYS A 212 -13.80 -1.96 8.87
N LEU A 213 -14.11 -2.76 9.88
CA LEU A 213 -13.09 -3.35 10.77
C LEU A 213 -12.33 -4.47 10.03
N LEU A 214 -11.49 -4.08 9.07
CA LEU A 214 -10.36 -4.88 8.62
C LEU A 214 -9.28 -4.79 9.69
N SER A 215 -9.44 -5.52 10.79
CA SER A 215 -8.30 -5.77 11.67
C SER A 215 -7.36 -6.72 10.92
N CYS A 216 -6.40 -6.13 10.20
CA CYS A 216 -5.25 -6.81 9.63
C CYS A 216 -4.14 -6.88 10.69
N HIS A 217 -3.00 -7.47 10.34
CA HIS A 217 -1.78 -7.43 11.15
C HIS A 217 -0.75 -6.57 10.46
N ARG A 218 0.10 -5.89 11.23
CA ARG A 218 1.26 -5.18 10.69
C ARG A 218 2.51 -5.51 11.51
N ILE A 219 3.63 -5.73 10.83
CA ILE A 219 4.95 -5.53 11.43
C ILE A 219 5.34 -4.10 11.12
N SER A 220 5.70 -3.35 12.14
CA SER A 220 6.30 -2.03 11.94
C SER A 220 7.82 -2.16 11.96
N ILE A 221 8.44 -1.61 10.93
CA ILE A 221 9.88 -1.56 10.70
C ILE A 221 10.26 -0.07 10.70
N ARG A 222 11.13 0.32 11.63
CA ARG A 222 11.72 1.66 11.62
C ARG A 222 13.08 1.63 10.96
N ILE A 223 13.18 2.32 9.84
CA ILE A 223 14.38 2.50 9.02
C ILE A 223 14.88 3.92 9.26
N PHE A 224 16.15 4.06 9.61
CA PHE A 224 16.79 5.37 9.67
C PHE A 224 17.72 5.49 8.46
N LEU A 225 17.37 6.39 7.52
CA LEU A 225 18.25 6.68 6.39
C LEU A 225 19.20 7.79 6.82
N ASN A 226 20.39 7.40 7.30
CA ASN A 226 21.48 8.35 7.40
C ASN A 226 22.21 8.34 6.05
N PHE A 227 22.08 9.40 5.25
CA PHE A 227 22.78 9.51 3.97
C PHE A 227 24.29 9.74 4.14
N LEU A 228 24.75 9.96 5.36
CA LEU A 228 26.16 9.97 5.77
C LEU A 228 26.67 8.54 6.04
N ALA A 229 26.71 7.73 4.99
CA ALA A 229 27.82 6.81 4.83
C ALA A 229 28.71 7.42 3.72
N TYR A 230 29.36 8.54 4.04
CA TYR A 230 30.61 8.88 3.36
C TYR A 230 31.71 7.96 3.94
N PRO A 231 32.66 7.54 3.09
CA PRO A 231 33.38 6.26 3.19
C PRO A 231 34.10 5.99 4.51
#